data_AF-A0A7V9AKX0-F1
#
_entry.id   AF-A0A7V9AKX0-F1
#
_cell.length_a   1.000
_cell.length_b   1.000
_cell.length_c   1.000
_cell.angle_alpha   90.00
_cell.angle_beta   90.00
_cell.angle_gamma   90.00
#
_symmetry.space_group_name_H-M   'P 1'
#
loop_
_entity.id
_entity.type
_entity.pdbx_description
1 polymer ?
#
loop_
_entity_poly.entity_id
_entity_poly.type
_entity_poly.pdbx_seq_one_letter_code
_entity_poly.pdbx_strand_id
1 'polypeptide(L)'
;ILCEKPIAIKLEDADAMVAAADRAGVKFTMGYQTRFGVGAPLVKQILDDGLIGKVMGLNVVGVGPSSHRAPWFLKRELSGGGVLMDWGIYTAFNLNWWLGPVERVFATSAIFRKEVMVRGELLTDLDVEDTVAAHLTFRSGAMGSWYSAWAVKTGHSTTSIDGSEGSILMGKGEGVNLYSTQLGDPDHLRGWRTIPAVEPSLITLHYRKIEHLVDAVLDAKPLVMTRADGRDAMELVLDIYRSAELGQPVTLPLESGAPVVEPAVAI
;
A
#
# COMPACT_ATOMS: atom_id res chain seq x y z
N ILE A 1 -6.29 8.03 19.35
CA ILE A 1 -6.60 6.72 18.73
C ILE A 1 -5.46 6.33 17.82
N LEU A 2 -4.86 5.16 18.07
CA LEU A 2 -3.99 4.46 17.12
C LEU A 2 -4.79 3.27 16.60
N CYS A 3 -5.22 3.27 15.34
CA CYS A 3 -5.85 2.09 14.75
C CYS A 3 -4.81 1.32 13.96
N GLU A 4 -4.66 0.02 14.20
CA GLU A 4 -3.88 -0.83 13.29
C GLU A 4 -4.52 -0.85 11.90
N LYS A 5 -3.73 -1.19 10.89
CA LYS A 5 -4.20 -1.30 9.52
C LYS A 5 -4.93 -2.64 9.30
N PRO A 6 -5.98 -2.69 8.47
CA PRO A 6 -6.66 -1.55 7.83
C PRO A 6 -7.56 -0.77 8.82
N ILE A 7 -7.99 0.44 8.44
CA ILE A 7 -8.89 1.26 9.29
C ILE A 7 -10.23 0.56 9.58
N ALA A 8 -10.74 -0.18 8.59
CA ALA A 8 -11.94 -1.00 8.65
C ALA A 8 -11.84 -2.06 7.54
N ILE A 9 -12.91 -2.83 7.31
CA ILE A 9 -13.04 -3.74 6.17
C ILE A 9 -14.10 -3.30 5.16
N LYS A 10 -14.86 -2.25 5.48
CA LYS A 10 -15.87 -1.62 4.61
C LYS A 10 -15.65 -0.12 4.58
N LEU A 11 -15.87 0.50 3.41
CA LEU A 11 -15.68 1.93 3.23
C LEU A 11 -16.60 2.77 4.11
N GLU A 12 -17.85 2.37 4.23
CA GLU A 12 -18.85 3.02 5.09
C GLU A 12 -18.42 3.07 6.57
N ASP A 13 -17.81 1.99 7.07
CA ASP A 13 -17.31 1.92 8.44
C ASP A 13 -16.11 2.87 8.62
N ALA A 14 -15.20 2.93 7.64
CA ALA A 14 -14.08 3.88 7.68
C ALA A 14 -14.56 5.33 7.66
N ASP A 15 -15.54 5.66 6.80
CA ASP A 15 -16.13 7.00 6.73
C ASP A 15 -16.83 7.36 8.05
N ALA A 16 -17.57 6.41 8.65
CA ALA A 16 -18.19 6.60 9.96
C ALA A 16 -17.16 6.82 11.08
N MET A 17 -16.06 6.07 11.07
CA MET A 17 -14.95 6.23 12.01
C MET A 17 -14.25 7.58 11.86
N VAL A 18 -14.02 8.03 10.62
CA VAL A 18 -13.43 9.34 10.34
C VAL A 18 -14.33 10.45 10.85
N ALA A 19 -15.62 10.43 10.49
CA ALA A 19 -16.59 11.43 10.88
C ALA A 19 -16.81 11.47 12.41
N ALA A 20 -16.80 10.32 13.08
CA ALA A 20 -16.88 10.26 14.54
C ALA A 20 -15.67 10.91 15.22
N ALA A 21 -14.46 10.66 14.71
CA ALA A 21 -13.25 11.26 15.24
C ALA A 21 -13.18 12.78 14.97
N ASP A 22 -13.65 13.24 13.81
CA ASP A 22 -13.78 14.66 13.48
C ASP A 22 -14.72 15.37 14.46
N ARG A 23 -15.92 14.83 14.68
CA ARG A 23 -16.90 15.38 15.62
C ARG A 23 -16.37 15.43 17.06
N ALA A 24 -15.60 14.43 17.47
CA ALA A 24 -15.03 14.35 18.80
C ALA A 24 -13.78 15.23 18.98
N GLY A 25 -13.18 15.74 17.90
CA GLY A 25 -11.95 16.52 17.97
C GLY A 25 -10.73 15.74 18.45
N VAL A 26 -10.72 14.40 18.31
CA VAL A 26 -9.65 13.54 18.83
C VAL A 26 -8.54 13.31 17.80
N LYS A 27 -7.31 13.15 18.30
CA LYS A 27 -6.17 12.68 17.48
C LYS A 27 -6.42 11.22 17.08
N PHE A 28 -6.48 10.96 15.78
CA PHE A 28 -6.66 9.62 15.21
C PHE A 28 -5.64 9.41 14.08
N THR A 29 -4.71 8.49 14.30
CA THR A 29 -3.69 8.05 13.34
C THR A 29 -3.82 6.55 13.04
N MET A 30 -3.18 6.15 11.95
CA MET A 30 -3.18 4.79 11.44
C MET A 30 -1.93 3.99 11.80
N GLY A 31 -1.99 2.68 11.56
CA GLY A 31 -0.98 1.71 11.93
C GLY A 31 0.23 1.61 11.00
N TYR A 32 0.37 2.43 9.96
CA TYR A 32 1.39 2.23 8.93
C TYR A 32 2.80 2.61 9.38
N GLN A 33 3.68 1.62 9.58
CA GLN A 33 5.07 1.88 9.97
C GLN A 33 5.92 2.51 8.87
N THR A 34 5.51 2.44 7.61
CA THR A 34 6.32 2.92 6.47
C THR A 34 6.61 4.42 6.55
N ARG A 35 5.73 5.23 7.17
CA ARG A 35 5.98 6.66 7.42
C ARG A 35 7.13 6.94 8.39
N PHE A 36 7.46 5.99 9.26
CA PHE A 36 8.48 6.14 10.31
C PHE A 36 9.81 5.47 9.94
N GLY A 37 9.87 4.86 8.75
CA GLY A 37 11.06 4.26 8.15
C GLY A 37 11.97 5.29 7.50
N VAL A 38 12.84 4.84 6.61
CA VAL A 38 13.80 5.70 5.90
C VAL A 38 13.52 5.72 4.40
N GLY A 39 13.28 4.55 3.80
CA GLY A 39 13.11 4.40 2.36
C GLY A 39 11.89 5.15 1.83
N ALA A 40 10.71 4.93 2.43
CA ALA A 40 9.49 5.55 1.93
C ALA A 40 9.46 7.08 2.07
N PRO A 41 9.89 7.67 3.20
CA PRO A 41 10.08 9.12 3.29
C PRO A 41 11.12 9.67 2.33
N LEU A 42 12.24 8.97 2.11
CA LEU A 42 13.26 9.38 1.15
C LEU A 42 12.72 9.40 -0.28
N VAL A 43 11.94 8.39 -0.69
CA VAL A 43 11.25 8.39 -1.99
C VAL A 43 10.33 9.61 -2.10
N LYS A 44 9.52 9.89 -1.07
CA LYS A 44 8.66 11.08 -1.06
C LYS A 44 9.46 12.37 -1.22
N GLN A 45 10.58 12.51 -0.51
CA GLN A 45 11.43 13.68 -0.60
C GLN A 45 12.04 13.84 -2.00
N ILE A 46 12.56 12.77 -2.61
CA ILE A 46 13.10 12.81 -3.99
C ILE A 46 12.03 13.28 -4.99
N LEU A 47 10.78 12.82 -4.83
CA LEU A 47 9.66 13.23 -5.66
C LEU A 47 9.29 14.71 -5.44
N ASP A 48 9.25 15.15 -4.19
CA ASP A 48 8.93 16.55 -3.81
C ASP A 48 9.99 17.54 -4.27
N ASP A 49 11.26 17.15 -4.21
CA ASP A 49 12.39 17.93 -4.70
C ASP A 49 12.42 18.00 -6.26
N GLY A 50 11.52 17.27 -6.94
CA GLY A 50 11.42 17.27 -8.40
C GLY A 50 12.59 16.60 -9.11
N LEU A 51 13.37 15.77 -8.41
CA LEU A 51 14.62 15.21 -8.93
C LEU A 51 14.41 14.26 -10.12
N ILE A 52 13.23 13.65 -10.25
CA ILE A 52 12.89 12.83 -11.42
C ILE A 52 11.89 13.51 -12.38
N GLY A 53 11.59 14.79 -12.17
CA GLY A 53 10.65 15.53 -13.01
C GLY A 53 9.21 15.02 -12.88
N LYS A 54 8.44 15.05 -13.98
CA LYS A 54 7.05 14.57 -14.00
C LYS A 54 7.04 13.04 -13.97
N VAL A 55 6.40 12.44 -12.96
CA VAL A 55 6.23 10.99 -12.91
C VAL A 55 5.38 10.50 -14.09
N MET A 56 5.89 9.48 -14.78
CA MET A 56 5.27 8.86 -15.96
C MET A 56 4.78 7.44 -15.66
N GLY A 57 5.56 6.69 -14.87
CA GLY A 57 5.36 5.25 -14.72
C GLY A 57 5.77 4.73 -13.33
N LEU A 58 5.19 3.60 -12.93
CA LEU A 58 5.72 2.79 -11.84
C LEU A 58 5.50 1.29 -12.03
N ASN A 59 6.31 0.50 -11.34
CA ASN A 59 6.05 -0.91 -11.14
C ASN A 59 6.31 -1.29 -9.68
N VAL A 60 5.35 -1.94 -9.05
CA VAL A 60 5.48 -2.46 -7.69
C VAL A 60 5.29 -3.96 -7.67
N VAL A 61 6.24 -4.66 -7.09
CA VAL A 61 6.16 -6.07 -6.76
C VAL A 61 6.39 -6.23 -5.27
N GLY A 62 5.48 -6.94 -4.61
CA GLY A 62 5.60 -7.27 -3.20
C GLY A 62 5.06 -8.66 -2.95
N VAL A 63 5.94 -9.65 -2.92
CA VAL A 63 5.56 -11.06 -2.73
C VAL A 63 6.39 -11.74 -1.66
N GLY A 64 5.82 -12.78 -1.08
CA GLY A 64 6.53 -13.63 -0.12
C GLY A 64 5.60 -14.63 0.54
N PRO A 65 6.15 -15.74 1.07
CA PRO A 65 5.34 -16.72 1.79
C PRO A 65 4.75 -16.06 3.04
N SER A 66 3.43 -16.11 3.20
CA SER A 66 2.78 -15.71 4.45
C SER A 66 2.45 -16.93 5.30
N SER A 67 2.93 -16.93 6.54
CA SER A 67 2.65 -17.98 7.52
C SER A 67 1.31 -17.82 8.24
N HIS A 68 0.63 -16.67 8.08
CA HIS A 68 -0.63 -16.27 8.73
C HIS A 68 -0.63 -16.42 10.26
N ARG A 69 -1.01 -15.38 11.01
CA ARG A 69 -0.92 -15.43 12.48
C ARG A 69 -2.12 -16.10 13.13
N ALA A 70 -3.25 -16.15 12.45
CA ALA A 70 -4.49 -16.73 12.95
C ALA A 70 -5.42 -17.14 11.80
N PRO A 71 -6.32 -18.13 12.00
CA PRO A 71 -7.24 -18.60 10.96
C PRO A 71 -8.13 -17.50 10.35
N TRP A 72 -8.54 -16.51 11.15
CA TRP A 72 -9.43 -15.44 10.69
C TRP A 72 -8.85 -14.58 9.56
N PHE A 73 -7.53 -14.55 9.37
CA PHE A 73 -6.90 -13.86 8.23
C PHE A 73 -7.33 -14.43 6.88
N LEU A 74 -7.81 -15.67 6.87
CA LEU A 74 -8.20 -16.42 5.68
C LEU A 74 -9.73 -16.49 5.53
N LYS A 75 -10.43 -15.59 6.22
CA LYS A 75 -11.89 -15.43 6.23
C LYS A 75 -12.26 -14.02 5.84
N ARG A 76 -12.81 -13.84 4.64
CA ARG A 76 -13.15 -12.53 4.05
C ARG A 76 -14.05 -11.71 4.97
N GLU A 77 -15.02 -12.36 5.60
CA GLU A 77 -15.96 -11.69 6.53
C GLU A 77 -15.27 -11.04 7.73
N LEU A 78 -14.10 -11.55 8.14
CA LEU A 78 -13.33 -11.08 9.31
C LEU A 78 -12.17 -10.19 8.89
N SER A 79 -11.46 -10.55 7.82
CA SER A 79 -10.25 -9.86 7.38
C SER A 79 -10.50 -8.77 6.35
N GLY A 80 -11.66 -8.79 5.67
CA GLY A 80 -11.98 -7.92 4.53
C GLY A 80 -11.32 -8.31 3.22
N GLY A 81 -10.41 -9.28 3.23
CA GLY A 81 -9.63 -9.67 2.05
C GLY A 81 -8.32 -10.35 2.44
N GLY A 82 -7.53 -10.72 1.43
CA GLY A 82 -6.30 -11.47 1.59
C GLY A 82 -5.06 -10.61 1.44
N VAL A 83 -4.21 -10.96 0.47
CA VAL A 83 -2.88 -10.33 0.31
C VAL A 83 -2.95 -8.82 0.13
N LEU A 84 -3.98 -8.28 -0.53
CA LEU A 84 -4.11 -6.84 -0.67
C LEU A 84 -4.47 -6.17 0.65
N MET A 85 -5.44 -6.71 1.40
CA MET A 85 -5.85 -6.09 2.66
C MET A 85 -4.78 -6.18 3.76
N ASP A 86 -3.95 -7.23 3.74
CA ASP A 86 -2.87 -7.37 4.71
C ASP A 86 -1.57 -6.64 4.29
N TRP A 87 -0.98 -7.00 3.15
CA TRP A 87 0.31 -6.45 2.72
C TRP A 87 0.14 -5.33 1.72
N GLY A 88 -0.78 -5.51 0.78
CA GLY A 88 -0.99 -4.55 -0.29
C GLY A 88 -1.46 -3.18 0.19
N ILE A 89 -2.14 -3.11 1.33
CA ILE A 89 -2.62 -1.87 1.91
C ILE A 89 -1.47 -0.89 2.24
N TYR A 90 -0.28 -1.40 2.56
CA TYR A 90 0.93 -0.56 2.70
C TYR A 90 1.37 0.03 1.37
N THR A 91 1.28 -0.75 0.30
CA THR A 91 1.54 -0.28 -1.06
C THR A 91 0.53 0.78 -1.46
N ALA A 92 -0.78 0.51 -1.33
CA ALA A 92 -1.83 1.50 -1.61
C ALA A 92 -1.61 2.82 -0.86
N PHE A 93 -1.32 2.72 0.43
CA PHE A 93 -1.00 3.86 1.30
C PHE A 93 0.24 4.65 0.83
N ASN A 94 1.30 3.98 0.38
CA ASN A 94 2.49 4.64 -0.16
C ASN A 94 2.24 5.23 -1.56
N LEU A 95 1.49 4.55 -2.42
CA LEU A 95 1.15 5.06 -3.76
C LEU A 95 0.33 6.34 -3.68
N ASN A 96 -0.71 6.36 -2.84
CA ASN A 96 -1.50 7.57 -2.58
C ASN A 96 -0.60 8.72 -2.08
N TRP A 97 0.39 8.41 -1.24
CA TRP A 97 1.31 9.43 -0.74
C TRP A 97 2.26 9.98 -1.80
N TRP A 98 2.85 9.10 -2.60
CA TRP A 98 3.88 9.45 -3.56
C TRP A 98 3.32 10.05 -4.85
N LEU A 99 2.20 9.53 -5.33
CA LEU A 99 1.69 9.75 -6.69
C LEU A 99 0.30 10.42 -6.69
N GLY A 100 -0.35 10.47 -5.54
CA GLY A 100 -1.71 10.97 -5.41
C GLY A 100 -2.77 9.94 -5.85
N PRO A 101 -3.99 10.41 -6.13
CA PRO A 101 -5.15 9.54 -6.34
C PRO A 101 -5.08 8.76 -7.67
N VAL A 102 -5.53 7.52 -7.61
CA VAL A 102 -5.81 6.68 -8.78
C VAL A 102 -7.13 7.11 -9.41
N GLU A 103 -7.16 7.18 -10.74
CA GLU A 103 -8.35 7.47 -11.55
C GLU A 103 -8.99 6.19 -12.08
N ARG A 104 -8.20 5.19 -12.47
CA ARG A 104 -8.69 3.96 -13.09
C ARG A 104 -7.86 2.76 -12.69
N VAL A 105 -8.52 1.63 -12.46
CA VAL A 105 -7.85 0.35 -12.17
C VAL A 105 -8.42 -0.78 -13.01
N PHE A 106 -7.55 -1.68 -13.46
CA PHE A 106 -7.92 -3.01 -13.97
C PHE A 106 -7.15 -4.06 -13.18
N ALA A 107 -7.82 -5.09 -12.66
CA ALA A 107 -7.16 -6.09 -11.83
C ALA A 107 -7.67 -7.52 -12.08
N THR A 108 -6.81 -8.48 -11.72
CA THR A 108 -7.17 -9.90 -11.58
C THR A 108 -6.66 -10.40 -10.23
N SER A 109 -7.39 -11.35 -9.66
CA SER A 109 -7.04 -11.98 -8.38
C SER A 109 -7.32 -13.47 -8.42
N ALA A 110 -6.58 -14.25 -7.63
CA ALA A 110 -6.76 -15.69 -7.51
C ALA A 110 -6.49 -16.19 -6.09
N ILE A 111 -7.01 -17.38 -5.79
CA ILE A 111 -6.66 -18.20 -4.64
C ILE A 111 -5.93 -19.42 -5.19
N PHE A 112 -4.59 -19.40 -5.20
CA PHE A 112 -3.81 -20.52 -5.73
C PHE A 112 -3.55 -21.60 -4.69
N ARG A 113 -3.47 -21.25 -3.40
CA ARG A 113 -3.34 -22.23 -2.33
C ARG A 113 -4.69 -22.90 -2.07
N LYS A 114 -4.68 -24.23 -1.98
CA LYS A 114 -5.86 -25.02 -1.61
C LYS A 114 -5.99 -25.20 -0.10
N GLU A 115 -4.87 -25.18 0.60
CA GLU A 115 -4.81 -25.38 2.04
C GLU A 115 -3.63 -24.63 2.65
N VAL A 116 -3.75 -24.24 3.92
CA VAL A 116 -2.73 -23.52 4.67
C VAL A 116 -2.68 -24.04 6.10
N MET A 117 -1.48 -24.31 6.59
CA MET A 117 -1.25 -24.60 8.00
C MET A 117 -1.12 -23.32 8.82
N VAL A 118 -2.00 -23.13 9.79
CA VAL A 118 -1.96 -21.99 10.71
C VAL A 118 -1.96 -22.48 12.14
N ARG A 119 -0.88 -22.22 12.89
CA ARG A 119 -0.73 -22.61 14.31
C ARG A 119 -1.06 -24.09 14.63
N GLY A 120 -0.79 -25.00 13.69
CA GLY A 120 -1.05 -26.43 13.86
C GLY A 120 -2.44 -26.89 13.40
N GLU A 121 -3.26 -25.99 12.85
CA GLU A 121 -4.54 -26.30 12.21
C GLU A 121 -4.45 -26.21 10.67
N LEU A 122 -4.88 -27.27 9.97
CA LEU A 122 -4.96 -27.28 8.51
C LEU A 122 -6.29 -26.65 8.07
N LEU A 123 -6.19 -25.51 7.38
CA LEU A 123 -7.34 -24.81 6.83
C LEU A 123 -7.44 -25.12 5.34
N THR A 124 -8.62 -25.53 4.88
CA THR A 124 -8.90 -25.89 3.48
C THR A 124 -10.00 -25.04 2.86
N ASP A 125 -10.63 -24.17 3.65
CA ASP A 125 -11.78 -23.35 3.30
C ASP A 125 -11.38 -21.87 3.22
N LEU A 126 -10.39 -21.59 2.38
CA LEU A 126 -9.83 -20.25 2.15
C LEU A 126 -10.75 -19.48 1.20
N ASP A 127 -11.20 -18.28 1.58
CA ASP A 127 -12.12 -17.45 0.78
C ASP A 127 -11.56 -16.05 0.43
N VAL A 128 -10.27 -15.84 0.70
CA VAL A 128 -9.52 -14.62 0.41
C VAL A 128 -8.46 -14.85 -0.65
N GLU A 129 -8.21 -13.84 -1.49
CA GLU A 129 -7.21 -13.89 -2.55
C GLU A 129 -5.79 -13.97 -1.98
N ASP A 130 -4.96 -14.81 -2.57
CA ASP A 130 -3.55 -14.92 -2.18
C ASP A 130 -2.60 -14.40 -3.26
N THR A 131 -3.13 -13.96 -4.40
CA THR A 131 -2.38 -13.38 -5.51
C THR A 131 -3.23 -12.38 -6.28
N VAL A 132 -2.65 -11.21 -6.57
CA VAL A 132 -3.29 -10.13 -7.35
C VAL A 132 -2.28 -9.53 -8.32
N ALA A 133 -2.74 -9.24 -9.54
CA ALA A 133 -2.09 -8.33 -10.47
C ALA A 133 -3.05 -7.17 -10.83
N ALA A 134 -2.55 -5.93 -10.84
CA ALA A 134 -3.34 -4.75 -11.14
C ALA A 134 -2.58 -3.75 -12.03
N HIS A 135 -3.32 -3.04 -12.86
CA HIS A 135 -2.89 -1.89 -13.63
C HIS A 135 -3.61 -0.65 -13.14
N LEU A 136 -2.85 0.42 -12.90
CA LEU A 136 -3.31 1.67 -12.33
C LEU A 136 -3.11 2.81 -13.33
N THR A 137 -4.06 3.73 -13.40
CA THR A 137 -3.89 5.05 -14.03
C THR A 137 -4.17 6.10 -12.98
N PHE A 138 -3.22 6.99 -12.73
CA PHE A 138 -3.33 8.07 -11.74
C PHE A 138 -3.94 9.32 -12.38
N ARG A 139 -4.60 10.17 -11.57
CA ARG A 139 -5.14 11.45 -12.07
C ARG A 139 -4.07 12.39 -12.64
N SER A 140 -2.80 12.18 -12.27
CA SER A 140 -1.64 12.88 -12.84
C SER A 140 -1.31 12.45 -14.28
N GLY A 141 -1.92 11.37 -14.77
CA GLY A 141 -1.63 10.70 -16.03
C GLY A 141 -0.53 9.63 -15.92
N ALA A 142 0.09 9.45 -14.76
CA ALA A 142 1.04 8.36 -14.55
C ALA A 142 0.35 6.99 -14.64
N MET A 143 1.06 5.98 -15.12
CA MET A 143 0.54 4.62 -15.25
C MET A 143 1.36 3.64 -14.40
N GLY A 144 0.75 2.60 -13.87
CA GLY A 144 1.43 1.67 -12.98
C GLY A 144 1.02 0.22 -13.15
N SER A 145 1.94 -0.68 -12.83
CA SER A 145 1.64 -2.10 -12.58
C SER A 145 1.93 -2.47 -11.13
N TRP A 146 1.11 -3.36 -10.59
CA TRP A 146 1.26 -3.86 -9.23
C TRP A 146 1.00 -5.36 -9.20
N TYR A 147 1.97 -6.13 -8.70
CA TYR A 147 1.85 -7.54 -8.38
C TYR A 147 2.07 -7.82 -6.88
N SER A 148 1.14 -8.54 -6.25
CA SER A 148 1.28 -8.96 -4.85
C SER A 148 0.81 -10.39 -4.65
N ALA A 149 1.55 -11.17 -3.86
CA ALA A 149 1.28 -12.59 -3.70
C ALA A 149 1.83 -13.17 -2.38
N TRP A 150 1.02 -14.02 -1.75
CA TRP A 150 1.39 -14.94 -0.68
C TRP A 150 1.71 -16.35 -1.18
N ALA A 151 1.13 -16.74 -2.33
CA ALA A 151 1.24 -18.09 -2.89
C ALA A 151 2.59 -18.39 -3.55
N VAL A 152 3.68 -17.89 -2.95
CA VAL A 152 5.05 -18.03 -3.45
C VAL A 152 5.92 -18.75 -2.42
N LYS A 153 7.03 -19.35 -2.87
CA LYS A 153 7.97 -20.07 -1.99
C LYS A 153 9.06 -19.19 -1.39
N THR A 154 9.33 -18.05 -2.02
CA THR A 154 10.32 -17.06 -1.57
C THR A 154 9.78 -15.66 -1.76
N GLY A 155 10.31 -14.71 -0.99
CA GLY A 155 9.89 -13.32 -1.07
C GLY A 155 10.85 -12.45 -1.86
N HIS A 156 10.29 -11.58 -2.68
CA HIS A 156 11.01 -10.50 -3.33
C HIS A 156 10.12 -9.26 -3.41
N SER A 157 10.75 -8.10 -3.43
CA SER A 157 10.05 -6.85 -3.55
C SER A 157 10.86 -5.85 -4.35
N THR A 158 10.18 -5.13 -5.22
CA THR A 158 10.76 -4.08 -6.06
C THR A 158 9.74 -2.97 -6.20
N THR A 159 10.19 -1.73 -6.15
CA THR A 159 9.41 -0.55 -6.52
C THR A 159 10.28 0.28 -7.46
N SER A 160 9.83 0.45 -8.70
CA SER A 160 10.42 1.41 -9.64
C SER A 160 9.44 2.55 -9.90
N ILE A 161 9.95 3.77 -9.98
CA ILE A 161 9.19 4.96 -10.36
C ILE A 161 10.00 5.71 -11.40
N ASP A 162 9.41 5.93 -12.57
CA ASP A 162 10.06 6.59 -13.69
C ASP A 162 9.40 7.94 -13.93
N GLY A 163 10.23 8.98 -14.01
CA GLY A 163 9.83 10.34 -14.33
C GLY A 163 10.60 10.88 -15.52
N SER A 164 10.18 12.05 -16.01
CA SER A 164 10.73 12.67 -17.22
C SER A 164 12.23 12.97 -17.15
N GLU A 165 12.78 13.15 -15.94
CA GLU A 165 14.17 13.54 -15.69
C GLU A 165 14.96 12.51 -14.88
N GLY A 166 14.36 11.35 -14.57
CA GLY A 166 15.04 10.36 -13.76
C GLY A 166 14.19 9.17 -13.34
N SER A 167 14.78 8.29 -12.56
CA SER A 167 14.15 7.06 -12.09
C SER A 167 14.58 6.74 -10.67
N ILE A 168 13.67 6.14 -9.90
CA ILE A 168 13.89 5.59 -8.57
C ILE A 168 13.73 4.07 -8.66
N LEU A 169 14.64 3.33 -8.03
CA LEU A 169 14.54 1.89 -7.83
C LEU A 169 14.80 1.53 -6.37
N MET A 170 13.83 0.87 -5.74
CA MET A 170 13.92 0.37 -4.37
C MET A 170 13.68 -1.14 -4.35
N GLY A 171 14.66 -1.86 -3.82
CA GLY A 171 14.62 -3.31 -3.63
C GLY A 171 14.86 -3.69 -2.17
N LYS A 172 14.53 -4.94 -1.80
CA LYS A 172 14.74 -5.42 -0.44
C LYS A 172 16.25 -5.40 -0.09
N GLY A 173 16.65 -4.52 0.83
CA GLY A 173 18.02 -4.44 1.34
C GLY A 173 19.00 -3.64 0.49
N GLU A 174 18.53 -2.98 -0.58
CA GLU A 174 19.38 -2.29 -1.56
C GLU A 174 19.39 -0.76 -1.42
N GLY A 175 18.76 -0.21 -0.37
CA GLY A 175 18.56 1.22 -0.21
C GLY A 175 17.62 1.80 -1.28
N VAL A 176 17.77 3.10 -1.55
CA VAL A 176 17.05 3.79 -2.62
C VAL A 176 18.03 4.15 -3.72
N ASN A 177 17.86 3.60 -4.92
CA ASN A 177 18.69 3.92 -6.07
C ASN A 177 18.02 5.04 -6.87
N LEU A 178 18.78 6.08 -7.19
CA LEU A 178 18.32 7.25 -7.92
C LEU A 178 19.19 7.46 -9.17
N TYR A 179 18.54 7.61 -10.31
CA TYR A 179 19.12 8.25 -11.49
C TYR A 179 18.39 9.58 -11.72
N SER A 180 19.12 10.66 -11.98
CA SER A 180 18.51 11.97 -12.25
C SER A 180 19.43 12.85 -13.10
N THR A 181 18.86 13.50 -14.11
CA THR A 181 19.51 14.54 -14.93
C THR A 181 19.65 15.87 -14.19
N GLN A 182 18.93 16.04 -13.08
CA GLN A 182 18.85 17.28 -12.29
C GLN A 182 19.99 17.45 -11.29
N LEU A 183 20.86 16.46 -11.12
CA LEU A 183 21.95 16.48 -10.14
C LEU A 183 23.17 17.31 -10.57
N GLY A 184 23.15 17.88 -11.79
CA GLY A 184 24.21 18.75 -12.29
C GLY A 184 25.51 18.03 -12.65
N ASP A 185 25.49 16.70 -12.74
CA ASP A 185 26.67 15.91 -13.06
C ASP A 185 27.13 16.13 -14.51
N PRO A 186 28.45 16.19 -14.75
CA PRO A 186 29.01 16.01 -16.08
C PRO A 186 28.52 14.70 -16.72
N ASP A 187 28.28 14.69 -18.02
CA ASP A 187 27.67 13.54 -18.72
C ASP A 187 28.37 12.20 -18.46
N HIS A 188 29.71 12.19 -18.36
CA HIS A 188 30.50 10.98 -18.11
C HIS A 188 30.45 10.47 -16.66
N LEU A 189 29.86 11.23 -15.73
CA LEU A 189 29.64 10.84 -14.34
C LEU A 189 28.17 10.57 -14.03
N ARG A 190 27.25 10.77 -14.99
CA ARG A 190 25.84 10.45 -14.82
C ARG A 190 25.66 8.95 -14.67
N GLY A 191 24.84 8.57 -13.70
CA GLY A 191 24.57 7.17 -13.43
C GLY A 191 23.67 6.98 -12.21
N TRP A 192 23.36 5.72 -11.94
CA TRP A 192 22.62 5.34 -10.74
C TRP A 192 23.46 5.61 -9.50
N ARG A 193 22.82 6.20 -8.49
CA ARG A 193 23.39 6.44 -7.16
C ARG A 193 22.60 5.64 -6.15
N THR A 194 23.27 4.80 -5.36
CA THR A 194 22.66 4.14 -4.22
C THR A 194 22.70 5.07 -3.02
N ILE A 195 21.53 5.53 -2.57
CA ILE A 195 21.37 6.29 -1.34
C ILE A 195 21.09 5.28 -0.22
N PRO A 196 21.97 5.16 0.79
CA PRO A 196 21.73 4.24 1.90
C PRO A 196 20.43 4.58 2.63
N ALA A 197 19.49 3.66 2.60
CA ALA A 197 18.22 3.74 3.32
C ALA A 197 18.06 2.50 4.19
N VAL A 198 18.83 2.45 5.28
CA VAL A 198 18.80 1.32 6.21
C VAL A 198 17.57 1.46 7.09
N GLU A 199 16.63 0.53 6.93
CA GLU A 199 15.42 0.52 7.74
C GLU A 199 15.73 0.17 9.21
N PRO A 200 15.19 0.93 10.18
CA PRO A 200 15.19 0.53 11.57
C PRO A 200 14.49 -0.82 11.77
N SER A 201 14.75 -1.46 12.91
CA SER A 201 14.00 -2.67 13.28
C SER A 201 12.50 -2.39 13.38
N LEU A 202 11.66 -3.39 13.10
CA LEU A 202 10.20 -3.24 13.22
C LEU A 202 9.77 -2.77 14.62
N ILE A 203 10.45 -3.23 15.67
CA ILE A 203 10.20 -2.78 17.05
C ILE A 203 10.43 -1.27 17.17
N THR A 204 11.52 -0.76 16.60
CA THR A 204 11.82 0.68 16.60
C THR A 204 10.76 1.46 15.84
N LEU A 205 10.31 0.97 14.68
CA LEU A 205 9.27 1.63 13.91
C LEU A 205 7.92 1.66 14.65
N HIS A 206 7.56 0.57 15.34
CA HIS A 206 6.37 0.54 16.19
C HIS A 206 6.48 1.51 17.37
N TYR A 207 7.66 1.60 18.00
CA TYR A 207 7.91 2.58 19.05
C TYR A 207 7.72 4.02 18.55
N ARG A 208 8.38 4.39 17.44
CA ARG A 208 8.25 5.73 16.81
C ARG A 208 6.81 6.09 16.50
N LYS A 209 6.02 5.13 16.01
CA LYS A 209 4.60 5.33 15.72
C LYS A 209 3.79 5.66 16.99
N ILE A 210 4.05 4.95 18.09
CA ILE A 210 3.38 5.18 19.37
C ILE A 210 3.84 6.51 19.98
N GLU A 211 5.16 6.74 20.02
CA GLU A 211 5.78 7.99 20.48
C GLU A 211 5.20 9.20 19.74
N HIS A 212 5.12 9.14 18.41
CA HIS A 212 4.52 10.20 17.59
C HIS A 212 3.07 10.51 17.97
N LEU A 213 2.26 9.49 18.29
CA LEU A 213 0.89 9.73 18.76
C LEU A 213 0.88 10.38 20.16
N VAL A 214 1.76 9.93 21.07
CA VAL A 214 1.89 10.51 22.41
C VAL A 214 2.28 11.98 22.32
N ASP A 215 3.30 12.30 21.53
CA ASP A 215 3.72 13.68 21.22
C ASP A 215 2.59 14.52 20.63
N ALA A 216 1.83 13.97 19.67
CA ALA A 216 0.72 14.69 19.05
C ALA A 216 -0.43 14.99 20.02
N VAL A 217 -0.60 14.16 21.05
CA VAL A 217 -1.61 14.34 22.10
C VAL A 217 -1.12 15.32 23.17
N LEU A 218 0.14 15.19 23.62
CA LEU A 218 0.70 16.02 24.70
C LEU A 218 1.07 17.42 24.22
N ASP A 219 1.70 17.54 23.05
CA ASP A 219 2.25 18.79 22.54
C ASP A 219 1.36 19.45 21.47
N ALA A 220 0.15 18.91 21.26
CA ALA A 220 -0.79 19.32 20.21
C ALA A 220 -0.20 19.30 18.78
N LYS A 221 0.92 18.61 18.53
CA LYS A 221 1.56 18.50 17.21
C LYS A 221 0.60 17.91 16.17
N PRO A 222 0.72 18.29 14.88
CA PRO A 222 -0.01 17.64 13.81
C PRO A 222 0.45 16.18 13.65
N LEU A 223 -0.45 15.30 13.23
CA LEU A 223 -0.09 13.94 12.92
C LEU A 223 0.56 13.88 11.52
N VAL A 224 1.69 13.18 11.38
CA VAL A 224 2.33 12.93 10.06
C VAL A 224 1.51 12.01 9.16
N MET A 225 0.52 11.34 9.73
CA MET A 225 -0.41 10.45 9.07
C MET A 225 -1.77 10.57 9.75
N THR A 226 -2.79 10.72 8.94
CA THR A 226 -4.15 10.98 9.35
C THR A 226 -5.04 9.75 9.14
N ARG A 227 -6.22 9.80 9.75
CA ARG A 227 -7.33 8.88 9.49
C ARG A 227 -7.77 8.86 8.02
N ALA A 228 -7.69 10.00 7.32
CA ALA A 228 -8.03 10.08 5.90
C ALA A 228 -7.06 9.27 5.05
N ASP A 229 -5.76 9.31 5.35
CA ASP A 229 -4.78 8.48 4.62
C ASP A 229 -5.08 6.98 4.73
N GLY A 230 -5.59 6.53 5.88
CA GLY A 230 -6.01 5.14 6.08
C GLY A 230 -7.25 4.75 5.28
N ARG A 231 -8.23 5.65 5.24
CA ARG A 231 -9.47 5.50 4.47
C ARG A 231 -9.18 5.46 2.97
N ASP A 232 -8.34 6.35 2.46
CA ASP A 232 -7.99 6.42 1.04
C ASP A 232 -7.14 5.23 0.58
N ALA A 233 -6.24 4.72 1.43
CA ALA A 233 -5.52 3.48 1.15
C ALA A 233 -6.47 2.28 1.03
N MET A 234 -7.48 2.23 1.90
CA MET A 234 -8.49 1.17 1.88
C MET A 234 -9.41 1.29 0.67
N GLU A 235 -9.83 2.50 0.29
CA GLU A 235 -10.61 2.73 -0.94
C GLU A 235 -9.90 2.15 -2.16
N LEU A 236 -8.62 2.45 -2.36
CA LEU A 236 -7.86 1.90 -3.49
C LEU A 236 -7.80 0.36 -3.48
N VAL A 237 -7.69 -0.26 -2.30
CA VAL A 237 -7.74 -1.73 -2.20
C VAL A 237 -9.12 -2.27 -2.59
N LEU A 238 -10.19 -1.64 -2.13
CA LEU A 238 -11.57 -2.02 -2.48
C LEU A 238 -11.85 -1.81 -3.98
N ASP A 239 -11.27 -0.78 -4.59
CA ASP A 239 -11.37 -0.52 -6.03
C ASP A 239 -10.69 -1.61 -6.86
N ILE A 240 -9.52 -2.10 -6.41
CA ILE A 240 -8.82 -3.22 -7.03
C ILE A 240 -9.67 -4.49 -6.93
N TYR A 241 -10.24 -4.78 -5.74
CA TYR A 241 -11.17 -5.90 -5.59
C TYR A 241 -12.37 -5.78 -6.53
N ARG A 242 -12.97 -4.59 -6.59
CA ARG A 242 -14.11 -4.33 -7.44
C ARG A 242 -13.82 -4.61 -8.92
N SER A 243 -12.66 -4.18 -9.40
CA SER A 243 -12.24 -4.47 -10.78
C SER A 243 -12.03 -5.96 -11.02
N ALA A 244 -11.38 -6.67 -10.09
CA ALA A 244 -11.14 -8.10 -10.19
C ALA A 244 -12.44 -8.91 -10.20
N GLU A 245 -13.42 -8.56 -9.35
CA GLU A 245 -14.74 -9.19 -9.29
C GLU A 245 -15.54 -8.98 -10.58
N LEU A 246 -15.51 -7.76 -11.14
CA LEU A 246 -16.22 -7.44 -12.37
C LEU A 246 -15.51 -7.93 -13.65
N GLY A 247 -14.23 -8.28 -13.57
CA GLY A 247 -13.41 -8.65 -14.73
C GLY A 247 -13.21 -7.50 -15.74
N GLN A 248 -13.36 -6.24 -15.31
CA GLN A 248 -13.26 -5.06 -16.19
C GLN A 248 -12.65 -3.86 -15.46
N PRO A 249 -12.12 -2.86 -16.19
CA PRO A 249 -11.59 -1.67 -15.56
C PRO A 249 -12.69 -0.84 -14.87
N VAL A 250 -12.38 -0.25 -13.72
CA VAL A 250 -13.27 0.68 -13.00
C VAL A 250 -12.64 2.06 -12.87
N THR A 251 -13.47 3.11 -12.90
CA THR A 251 -13.05 4.53 -12.79
C THR A 251 -13.47 5.09 -11.44
N LEU A 252 -12.65 5.97 -10.87
CA LEU A 252 -12.69 6.38 -9.47
C LEU A 252 -12.99 7.88 -9.28
N PRO A 253 -13.65 8.29 -8.17
CA PRO A 253 -14.12 7.43 -7.09
C PRO A 253 -15.30 6.56 -7.54
N LEU A 254 -15.45 5.37 -6.96
CA LEU A 254 -16.64 4.56 -7.20
C LEU A 254 -17.89 5.33 -6.74
N GLU A 255 -18.96 5.30 -7.53
CA GLU A 255 -20.24 5.88 -7.11
C GLU A 255 -20.75 5.14 -5.85
N SER A 256 -21.19 5.90 -4.84
CA SER A 256 -21.70 5.34 -3.58
C SER A 256 -22.86 4.38 -3.83
N GLY A 257 -22.77 3.16 -3.27
CA GLY A 257 -23.79 2.12 -3.44
C GLY A 257 -23.57 1.16 -4.61
N ALA A 258 -22.44 1.23 -5.31
CA ALA A 258 -22.06 0.20 -6.26
C ALA A 258 -22.00 -1.17 -5.54
N PRO A 259 -22.87 -2.15 -5.89
CA PRO A 259 -22.98 -3.39 -5.13
C PRO A 259 -21.67 -4.16 -5.25
N VAL A 260 -21.06 -4.60 -4.14
CA VAL A 260 -20.01 -5.64 -4.17
C VAL A 260 -20.62 -6.81 -4.94
N VAL A 261 -20.11 -7.09 -6.14
CA VAL A 261 -20.68 -8.13 -6.98
C VAL A 261 -20.08 -9.40 -6.42
N GLU A 262 -20.93 -10.30 -5.91
CA GLU A 262 -20.48 -11.62 -5.50
C GLU A 262 -19.63 -12.21 -6.64
N PRO A 263 -18.35 -12.56 -6.39
CA PRO A 263 -17.49 -13.05 -7.44
C PRO A 263 -18.13 -14.30 -8.03
N ALA A 264 -18.22 -14.35 -9.36
CA ALA A 264 -18.50 -15.59 -10.06
C ALA A 264 -17.46 -16.61 -9.58
N VAL A 265 -17.93 -17.73 -9.01
CA VAL A 265 -17.09 -18.87 -8.67
C VAL A 265 -16.33 -19.25 -9.94
N ALA A 266 -15.04 -18.93 -9.99
CA ALA A 266 -14.18 -19.34 -11.09
C ALA A 266 -14.07 -20.88 -11.03
N ILE A 267 -14.49 -21.52 -12.13
CA ILE A 267 -14.44 -22.97 -12.35
C ILE A 267 -12.99 -23.41 -12.57
#